data_AF-A0A845WAC6-F1
#
_entry.id   AF-A0A845WAC6-F1
#
_cell.length_a   1.000
_cell.length_b   1.000
_cell.length_c   1.000
_cell.angle_alpha   90.00
_cell.angle_beta   90.00
_cell.angle_gamma   90.00
#
_symmetry.space_group_name_H-M   'P 1'
#
loop_
_entity.id
_entity.type
_entity.pdbx_description
1 polymer ?
#
loop_
_entity_poly.entity_id
_entity_poly.type
_entity_poly.pdbx_seq_one_letter_code
_entity_poly.pdbx_strand_id
1 'polypeptide(L)'
;MKKLLVLTVVILITLSQLSETALAARPSYPWNATYPYSLQTGQTRHHMIPWQELKNFGQQEYNTQQKLTNFLNSYNSINQANLGEYKNVEELVEGYFKGESSAKETVSELFAWMQGNLVVGPSQRTNDPRDNFDTPAFKCRQFYVPNPAYNDLQTRWNGTPNQKLQVFQTLSTNQMSDNRTANNHQPECQW
;
A
#
# COMPACT_ATOMS: atom_id res chain seq x y z
N MET A 1 32.50 23.67 -55.23
CA MET A 1 32.80 22.30 -54.72
C MET A 1 32.58 22.33 -53.21
N LYS A 2 31.37 22.13 -52.68
CA LYS A 2 30.68 20.86 -52.38
C LYS A 2 31.54 19.86 -51.57
N LYS A 3 31.15 19.73 -50.30
CA LYS A 3 31.23 18.55 -49.40
C LYS A 3 32.57 18.25 -48.73
N LEU A 4 32.71 18.58 -47.45
CA LEU A 4 33.11 17.63 -46.39
C LEU A 4 33.05 18.31 -45.01
N LEU A 5 31.92 18.24 -44.31
CA LEU A 5 31.87 18.55 -42.87
C LEU A 5 30.63 17.96 -42.22
N VAL A 6 30.53 16.63 -42.18
CA VAL A 6 29.56 15.94 -41.32
C VAL A 6 30.16 14.58 -40.95
N LEU A 7 31.01 14.51 -39.92
CA LEU A 7 31.23 13.24 -39.20
C LEU A 7 32.04 13.41 -37.90
N THR A 8 31.54 14.08 -36.86
CA THR A 8 32.02 13.80 -35.46
C THR A 8 31.16 14.36 -34.31
N VAL A 9 29.82 14.34 -34.37
CA VAL A 9 29.00 14.54 -33.14
C VAL A 9 27.69 13.75 -33.22
N VAL A 10 27.75 12.41 -33.27
CA VAL A 10 26.53 11.57 -33.16
C VAL A 10 26.80 10.31 -32.32
N ILE A 11 27.69 10.37 -31.33
CA ILE A 11 27.84 9.31 -30.33
C ILE A 11 28.03 9.94 -28.95
N LEU A 12 27.13 10.83 -28.53
CA LEU A 12 27.10 11.32 -27.15
C LEU A 12 25.72 11.86 -26.71
N ILE A 13 24.64 11.49 -27.41
CA ILE A 13 23.26 11.91 -27.09
C ILE A 13 22.28 10.74 -27.27
N THR A 14 22.63 9.55 -26.78
CA THR A 14 21.65 8.43 -26.66
C THR A 14 21.75 7.64 -25.35
N LEU A 15 22.57 8.08 -24.38
CA LEU A 15 22.70 7.42 -23.07
C LEU A 15 22.15 8.25 -21.90
N SER A 16 21.48 9.36 -22.17
CA SER A 16 20.87 10.21 -21.16
C SER A 16 19.35 10.21 -21.34
N GLN A 17 18.68 9.16 -20.86
CA GLN A 17 17.25 9.12 -20.44
C GLN A 17 16.67 7.70 -20.31
N LEU A 18 17.47 6.70 -19.93
CA LEU A 18 16.89 5.64 -19.10
C LEU A 18 16.78 6.21 -17.69
N SER A 19 15.72 6.99 -17.48
CA SER A 19 15.16 7.14 -16.15
C SER A 19 14.71 5.74 -15.76
N GLU A 20 15.62 4.95 -15.17
CA GLU A 20 15.20 3.93 -14.24
C GLU A 20 14.32 4.68 -13.24
N THR A 21 13.00 4.58 -13.40
CA THR A 21 12.07 4.98 -12.37
C THR A 21 12.42 4.06 -11.21
N ALA A 22 13.31 4.53 -10.33
CA ALA A 22 13.59 3.87 -9.08
C ALA A 22 12.23 3.59 -8.47
N LEU A 23 11.90 2.30 -8.31
CA LEU A 23 10.67 1.90 -7.67
C LEU A 23 10.63 2.66 -6.35
N ALA A 24 9.59 3.47 -6.16
CA ALA A 24 9.47 4.28 -4.97
C ALA A 24 9.64 3.36 -3.76
N ALA A 25 10.52 3.72 -2.82
CA ALA A 25 10.75 2.89 -1.65
C ALA A 25 9.42 2.73 -0.90
N ARG A 26 9.10 1.48 -0.53
CA ARG A 26 7.92 1.17 0.28
C ARG A 26 7.98 2.00 1.57
N PRO A 27 6.92 2.76 1.91
CA PRO A 27 6.89 3.56 3.14
C PRO A 27 7.13 2.68 4.38
N SER A 28 7.60 3.27 5.48
CA SER A 28 7.79 2.51 6.72
C SER A 28 6.44 2.00 7.25
N TYR A 29 6.45 0.87 7.95
CA TYR A 29 5.23 0.32 8.55
C TYR A 29 4.86 1.17 9.79
N PRO A 30 3.69 1.82 9.83
CA PRO A 30 3.35 2.79 10.86
C PRO A 30 2.83 2.15 12.17
N TRP A 31 3.17 0.89 12.46
CA TRP A 31 2.90 0.28 13.76
C TRP A 31 4.15 -0.39 14.30
N ASN A 32 4.15 -0.66 15.60
CA ASN A 32 5.19 -1.52 16.18
C ASN A 32 5.15 -2.91 15.50
N ALA A 33 6.30 -3.59 15.48
CA ALA A 33 6.43 -4.87 14.79
C ALA A 33 5.49 -5.97 15.33
N THR A 34 4.95 -5.78 16.54
CA THR A 34 4.04 -6.68 17.25
C THR A 34 2.56 -6.44 16.98
N TYR A 35 2.17 -5.35 16.32
CA TYR A 35 0.77 -4.98 16.11
C TYR A 35 0.32 -5.13 14.65
N PRO A 36 -0.91 -5.64 14.40
CA PRO A 36 -1.73 -6.39 15.35
C PRO A 36 -1.14 -7.79 15.66
N TYR A 37 -0.12 -8.22 14.91
CA TYR A 37 0.54 -9.51 15.06
C TYR A 37 2.07 -9.38 15.06
N SER A 38 2.72 -10.14 15.93
CA SER A 38 4.17 -10.36 15.85
C SER A 38 4.50 -11.22 14.64
N LEU A 39 5.46 -10.76 13.84
CA LEU A 39 6.01 -11.58 12.74
C LEU A 39 6.94 -12.64 13.33
N GLN A 40 6.74 -13.90 12.94
CA GLN A 40 7.69 -14.96 13.22
C GLN A 40 8.88 -14.88 12.25
N THR A 41 9.98 -15.54 12.59
CA THR A 41 11.13 -15.68 11.67
C THR A 41 10.68 -16.26 10.34
N GLY A 42 11.04 -15.60 9.25
CA GLY A 42 10.65 -16.02 7.90
C GLY A 42 9.24 -15.61 7.48
N GLN A 43 8.57 -14.70 8.21
CA GLN A 43 7.29 -14.13 7.83
C GLN A 43 7.36 -12.63 7.53
N THR A 44 6.53 -12.16 6.59
CA THR A 44 6.35 -10.75 6.23
C THR A 44 4.87 -10.39 6.05
N ARG A 45 4.60 -9.08 5.92
CA ARG A 45 3.29 -8.53 5.56
C ARG A 45 3.18 -8.37 4.05
N HIS A 46 2.22 -9.06 3.44
CA HIS A 46 1.90 -9.02 2.02
C HIS A 46 0.69 -8.12 1.80
N HIS A 47 0.77 -7.27 0.79
CA HIS A 47 -0.32 -6.40 0.38
C HIS A 47 -1.15 -7.10 -0.69
N MET A 48 -2.49 -7.13 -0.54
CA MET A 48 -3.35 -7.63 -1.62
C MET A 48 -3.42 -6.64 -2.78
N ILE A 49 -3.73 -5.38 -2.49
CA ILE A 49 -3.62 -4.27 -3.44
C ILE A 49 -2.24 -3.63 -3.27
N PRO A 50 -1.50 -3.35 -4.35
CA PRO A 50 -0.19 -2.71 -4.27
C PRO A 50 -0.22 -1.44 -3.43
N TRP A 51 0.74 -1.33 -2.50
CA TRP A 51 0.80 -0.21 -1.54
C TRP A 51 0.85 1.16 -2.23
N GLN A 52 1.52 1.23 -3.39
CA GLN A 52 1.65 2.47 -4.17
C GLN A 52 0.29 2.89 -4.75
N GLU A 53 -0.55 1.94 -5.16
CA GLU A 53 -1.88 2.26 -5.67
C GLU A 53 -2.80 2.75 -4.55
N LEU A 54 -2.73 2.15 -3.35
CA LEU A 54 -3.46 2.65 -2.18
C LEU A 54 -3.03 4.06 -1.80
N LYS A 55 -1.73 4.31 -1.72
CA LYS A 55 -1.16 5.63 -1.44
C LYS A 55 -1.70 6.66 -2.45
N ASN A 56 -1.58 6.38 -3.74
CA ASN A 56 -1.99 7.30 -4.80
C ASN A 56 -3.50 7.57 -4.75
N PHE A 57 -4.31 6.53 -4.59
CA PHE A 57 -5.76 6.67 -4.50
C PHE A 57 -6.17 7.47 -3.26
N GLY A 58 -5.59 7.17 -2.09
CA GLY A 58 -5.87 7.89 -0.85
C GLY A 58 -5.54 9.37 -0.95
N GLN A 59 -4.39 9.72 -1.50
CA GLN A 59 -3.98 11.11 -1.72
C GLN A 59 -4.92 11.86 -2.68
N GLN A 60 -5.40 11.18 -3.72
CA GLN A 60 -6.35 11.76 -4.68
C GLN A 60 -7.75 11.97 -4.07
N GLU A 61 -8.25 10.98 -3.34
CA GLU A 61 -9.63 10.96 -2.83
C GLU A 61 -9.82 11.84 -1.57
N TYR A 62 -8.86 11.78 -0.65
CA TYR A 62 -8.88 12.52 0.62
C TYR A 62 -8.11 13.84 0.52
N ASN A 63 -8.39 14.59 -0.56
CA ASN A 63 -7.71 15.83 -0.94
C ASN A 63 -8.25 17.10 -0.26
N THR A 64 -9.14 16.97 0.72
CA THR A 64 -9.63 18.08 1.54
C THR A 64 -9.45 17.78 3.01
N GLN A 65 -9.26 18.83 3.82
CA GLN A 65 -9.03 18.70 5.26
C GLN A 65 -10.13 17.88 5.94
N GLN A 66 -11.39 18.21 5.67
CA GLN A 66 -12.54 17.51 6.24
C GLN A 66 -12.58 16.03 5.87
N LYS A 67 -12.36 15.68 4.59
CA LYS A 67 -12.36 14.28 4.15
C LYS A 67 -11.25 13.49 4.85
N LEU A 68 -10.04 14.04 4.90
CA LEU A 68 -8.89 13.36 5.48
C LEU A 68 -9.05 13.19 6.99
N THR A 69 -9.48 14.23 7.71
CA THR A 69 -9.77 14.15 9.16
C THR A 69 -10.81 13.08 9.45
N ASN A 70 -11.93 13.05 8.72
CA ASN A 70 -12.97 12.05 8.94
C ASN A 70 -12.47 10.62 8.70
N PHE A 71 -11.69 10.43 7.63
CA PHE A 71 -11.06 9.14 7.33
C PHE A 71 -10.11 8.70 8.43
N LEU A 72 -9.15 9.56 8.81
CA LEU A 72 -8.12 9.22 9.78
C LEU A 72 -8.71 9.01 11.18
N ASN A 73 -9.74 9.76 11.59
CA ASN A 73 -10.44 9.53 12.85
C ASN A 73 -11.13 8.15 12.87
N SER A 74 -11.84 7.80 11.79
CA SER A 74 -12.44 6.46 11.66
C SER A 74 -11.37 5.36 11.66
N TYR A 75 -10.31 5.55 10.89
CA TYR A 75 -9.22 4.59 10.76
C TYR A 75 -8.47 4.36 12.07
N ASN A 76 -8.12 5.44 12.76
CA ASN A 76 -7.32 5.39 13.98
C ASN A 76 -8.09 4.81 15.16
N SER A 77 -9.41 5.02 15.22
CA SER A 77 -10.27 4.42 16.25
C SER A 77 -10.25 2.88 16.25
N ILE A 78 -9.99 2.27 15.07
CA ILE A 78 -9.97 0.82 14.89
C ILE A 78 -8.54 0.29 15.02
N ASN A 79 -7.57 1.00 14.43
CA ASN A 79 -6.23 0.46 14.19
C ASN A 79 -5.14 1.04 15.10
N GLN A 80 -5.46 2.03 15.96
CA GLN A 80 -4.51 2.68 16.88
C GLN A 80 -3.15 2.95 16.21
N ALA A 81 -3.16 3.60 15.05
CA ALA A 81 -1.99 3.77 14.22
C ALA A 81 -1.00 4.77 14.83
N ASN A 82 0.29 4.60 14.55
CA ASN A 82 1.29 5.60 14.92
C ASN A 82 1.08 6.85 14.05
N LEU A 83 0.75 7.97 14.67
CA LEU A 83 0.60 9.26 14.00
C LEU A 83 1.95 9.99 13.85
N GLY A 84 3.07 9.32 14.11
CA GLY A 84 4.41 9.91 14.03
C GLY A 84 4.66 10.87 15.20
N GLU A 85 5.11 12.08 14.89
CA GLU A 85 5.35 13.13 15.88
C GLU A 85 4.09 13.92 16.28
N TYR A 86 2.96 13.67 15.61
CA TYR A 86 1.72 14.42 15.79
C TYR A 86 0.90 13.85 16.95
N LYS A 87 0.32 14.73 17.78
CA LYS A 87 -0.39 14.30 19.01
C LYS A 87 -1.77 13.71 18.73
N ASN A 88 -2.40 14.13 17.64
CA ASN A 88 -3.75 13.73 17.24
C ASN A 88 -3.92 13.84 15.72
N VAL A 89 -5.07 13.38 15.24
CA VAL A 89 -5.40 13.38 13.80
C VAL A 89 -5.49 14.80 13.26
N GLU A 90 -6.03 15.74 14.03
CA GLU A 90 -6.20 17.13 13.61
C GLU A 90 -4.85 17.80 13.33
N GLU A 91 -3.87 17.65 14.23
CA GLU A 91 -2.51 18.16 14.06
C GLU A 91 -1.82 17.55 12.82
N LEU A 92 -1.93 16.22 12.65
CA LEU A 92 -1.37 15.52 11.48
C LEU A 92 -1.97 16.04 10.17
N VAL A 93 -3.29 16.20 10.13
CA VAL A 93 -4.01 16.68 8.95
C VAL A 93 -3.65 18.14 8.64
N GLU A 94 -3.56 19.00 9.65
CA GLU A 94 -3.09 20.37 9.45
C GLU A 94 -1.68 20.42 8.84
N GLY A 95 -0.74 19.63 9.39
CA GLY A 95 0.61 19.54 8.84
C GLY A 95 0.63 19.08 7.38
N TYR A 96 -0.22 18.09 7.05
CA TYR A 96 -0.36 17.57 5.69
C TYR A 96 -0.77 18.66 4.69
N PHE A 97 -1.79 19.45 5.05
CA PHE A 97 -2.30 20.54 4.20
C PHE A 97 -1.40 21.79 4.20
N LYS A 98 -0.62 22.03 5.26
CA LYS A 98 0.48 23.02 5.27
C LYS A 98 1.66 22.57 4.41
N GLY A 99 1.68 21.31 4.02
CA GLY A 99 2.67 20.75 3.11
C GLY A 99 3.92 20.21 3.79
N GLU A 100 3.89 20.02 5.11
CA GLU A 100 4.99 19.49 5.92
C GLU A 100 5.39 18.09 5.46
N SER A 101 6.69 17.84 5.34
CA SER A 101 7.20 16.57 4.81
C SER A 101 6.88 15.38 5.71
N SER A 102 7.01 15.54 7.04
CA SER A 102 6.72 14.47 8.01
C SER A 102 5.24 14.09 7.99
N ALA A 103 4.31 15.06 8.01
CA ALA A 103 2.88 14.76 7.85
C ALA A 103 2.56 14.05 6.53
N LYS A 104 3.15 14.49 5.41
CA LYS A 104 2.97 13.84 4.11
C LYS A 104 3.45 12.39 4.10
N GLU A 105 4.58 12.13 4.75
CA GLU A 105 5.13 10.79 4.91
C GLU A 105 4.19 9.94 5.77
N THR A 106 3.82 10.40 6.96
CA THR A 106 2.90 9.68 7.86
C THR A 106 1.56 9.39 7.20
N VAL A 107 0.92 10.36 6.54
CA VAL A 107 -0.35 10.12 5.81
C VAL A 107 -0.15 9.10 4.68
N SER A 108 0.97 9.16 3.96
CA SER A 108 1.28 8.18 2.91
C SER A 108 1.46 6.78 3.48
N GLU A 109 2.09 6.64 4.65
CA GLU A 109 2.24 5.37 5.36
C GLU A 109 0.89 4.79 5.78
N LEU A 110 0.00 5.62 6.34
CA LEU A 110 -1.33 5.20 6.78
C LEU A 110 -2.20 4.70 5.62
N PHE A 111 -2.09 5.33 4.43
CA PHE A 111 -2.75 4.83 3.22
C PHE A 111 -2.10 3.55 2.69
N ALA A 112 -0.77 3.52 2.60
CA ALA A 112 -0.03 2.40 2.03
C ALA A 112 -0.29 1.11 2.80
N TRP A 113 -0.36 1.19 4.12
CA TRP A 113 -0.37 0.04 5.00
C TRP A 113 -1.71 -0.27 5.67
N MET A 114 -2.83 0.12 5.08
CA MET A 114 -4.16 -0.20 5.61
C MET A 114 -4.27 -1.67 6.04
N GLN A 115 -4.59 -1.91 7.31
CA GLN A 115 -4.52 -3.25 7.89
C GLN A 115 -5.37 -4.27 7.15
N GLY A 116 -6.57 -3.90 6.72
CA GLY A 116 -7.44 -4.78 5.94
C GLY A 116 -6.84 -5.22 4.60
N ASN A 117 -5.82 -4.52 4.10
CA ASN A 117 -5.11 -4.90 2.88
C ASN A 117 -3.95 -5.87 3.12
N LEU A 118 -3.66 -6.20 4.38
CA LEU A 118 -2.47 -6.94 4.77
C LEU A 118 -2.78 -8.37 5.19
N VAL A 119 -1.88 -9.27 4.77
CA VAL A 119 -1.88 -10.69 5.14
C VAL A 119 -0.47 -11.07 5.58
N VAL A 120 -0.35 -11.81 6.69
CA VAL A 120 0.95 -12.34 7.12
C VAL A 120 1.23 -13.65 6.37
N GLY A 121 2.40 -13.74 5.75
CA GLY A 121 2.81 -14.87 4.91
C GLY A 121 4.33 -15.07 4.92
N PRO A 122 4.85 -16.06 4.19
CA PRO A 122 6.28 -16.35 4.12
C PRO A 122 7.06 -15.24 3.42
N SER A 123 8.22 -14.87 3.97
CA SER A 123 9.10 -13.84 3.41
C SER A 123 9.66 -14.19 2.04
N GLN A 124 9.90 -15.47 1.81
CA GLN A 124 10.41 -15.98 0.54
C GLN A 124 9.31 -16.78 -0.12
N ARG A 125 8.90 -16.32 -1.30
CA ARG A 125 7.90 -17.00 -2.11
C ARG A 125 8.23 -16.82 -3.58
N THR A 126 7.86 -17.79 -4.39
CA THR A 126 8.19 -17.78 -5.82
C THR A 126 7.21 -16.95 -6.65
N ASN A 127 6.01 -16.67 -6.10
CA ASN A 127 4.92 -15.99 -6.79
C ASN A 127 4.70 -14.53 -6.37
N ASP A 128 5.74 -13.80 -5.95
CA ASP A 128 5.63 -12.39 -5.60
C ASP A 128 5.09 -11.54 -6.78
N PRO A 129 3.91 -10.91 -6.67
CA PRO A 129 3.29 -10.14 -7.74
C PRO A 129 3.98 -8.78 -7.94
N ARG A 130 4.93 -8.40 -7.08
CA ARG A 130 5.58 -7.08 -7.06
C ARG A 130 4.54 -5.96 -6.92
N ASP A 131 4.39 -5.15 -7.96
CA ASP A 131 3.47 -4.02 -8.02
C ASP A 131 2.08 -4.40 -8.56
N ASN A 132 1.77 -5.69 -8.67
CA ASN A 132 0.45 -6.18 -9.09
C ASN A 132 -0.38 -6.69 -7.90
N PHE A 133 -1.67 -6.92 -8.15
CA PHE A 133 -2.57 -7.53 -7.17
C PHE A 133 -2.08 -8.92 -6.73
N ASP A 134 -2.01 -9.14 -5.43
CA ASP A 134 -1.54 -10.38 -4.82
C ASP A 134 -2.68 -11.39 -4.65
N THR A 135 -2.96 -12.13 -5.72
CA THR A 135 -3.97 -13.19 -5.71
C THR A 135 -3.73 -14.24 -4.62
N PRO A 136 -2.49 -14.75 -4.39
CA PRO A 136 -2.20 -15.63 -3.26
C PRO A 136 -2.58 -15.04 -1.90
N ALA A 137 -2.17 -13.79 -1.61
CA ALA A 137 -2.55 -13.13 -0.36
C ALA A 137 -4.07 -13.00 -0.23
N PHE A 138 -4.73 -12.59 -1.31
CA PHE A 138 -6.18 -12.41 -1.32
C PHE A 138 -6.94 -13.71 -1.06
N LYS A 139 -6.58 -14.80 -1.75
CA LYS A 139 -7.17 -16.12 -1.51
C LYS A 139 -6.95 -16.58 -0.07
N CYS A 140 -5.73 -16.37 0.44
CA CYS A 140 -5.41 -16.75 1.80
C CYS A 140 -6.25 -15.99 2.83
N ARG A 141 -6.47 -14.69 2.62
CA ARG A 141 -7.38 -13.89 3.45
C ARG A 141 -8.81 -14.40 3.40
N GLN A 142 -9.35 -14.63 2.20
CA GLN A 142 -10.73 -15.11 2.03
C GLN A 142 -10.97 -16.46 2.70
N PHE A 143 -9.95 -17.31 2.74
CA PHE A 143 -10.04 -18.62 3.37
C PHE A 143 -10.09 -18.53 4.91
N TYR A 144 -9.18 -17.79 5.53
CA TYR A 144 -9.09 -17.74 7.00
C TYR A 144 -10.02 -16.73 7.67
N VAL A 145 -10.36 -15.66 6.97
CA VAL A 145 -11.29 -14.66 7.45
C VAL A 145 -12.34 -14.43 6.36
N PRO A 146 -13.28 -15.39 6.16
CA PRO A 146 -14.36 -15.23 5.22
C PRO A 146 -15.15 -13.97 5.58
N ASN A 147 -14.95 -12.92 4.81
CA ASN A 147 -15.59 -11.65 5.00
C ASN A 147 -16.22 -11.27 3.65
N PRO A 148 -17.56 -11.25 3.55
CA PRO A 148 -18.25 -10.87 2.33
C PRO A 148 -17.83 -9.50 1.79
N ALA A 149 -17.32 -8.61 2.65
CA ALA A 149 -16.78 -7.32 2.23
C ALA A 149 -15.54 -7.44 1.33
N TYR A 150 -14.90 -8.62 1.26
CA TYR A 150 -13.78 -8.94 0.38
C TYR A 150 -14.23 -9.68 -0.90
N ASN A 151 -15.52 -9.95 -1.08
CA ASN A 151 -16.01 -10.53 -2.33
C ASN A 151 -15.71 -9.60 -3.51
N ASP A 152 -15.23 -10.20 -4.60
CA ASP A 152 -14.89 -9.50 -5.83
C ASP A 152 -13.95 -8.29 -5.62
N LEU A 153 -13.09 -8.33 -4.59
CA LEU A 153 -12.28 -7.18 -4.21
C LEU A 153 -11.40 -6.69 -5.37
N GLN A 154 -10.75 -7.61 -6.10
CA GLN A 154 -9.95 -7.27 -7.27
C GLN A 154 -10.80 -6.61 -8.37
N THR A 155 -11.99 -7.16 -8.66
CA THR A 155 -12.92 -6.61 -9.65
C THR A 155 -13.38 -5.20 -9.27
N ARG A 156 -13.75 -4.98 -7.99
CA ARG A 156 -14.16 -3.67 -7.50
C ARG A 156 -13.01 -2.68 -7.47
N TRP A 157 -11.81 -3.14 -7.11
CA TRP A 157 -10.61 -2.32 -7.16
C TRP A 157 -10.27 -1.90 -8.60
N ASN A 158 -10.47 -2.78 -9.58
CA ASN A 158 -10.26 -2.44 -11.00
C ASN A 158 -11.45 -1.70 -11.63
N GLY A 159 -12.51 -1.42 -10.87
CA GLY A 159 -13.75 -0.84 -11.35
C GLY A 159 -13.78 0.69 -11.36
N THR A 160 -14.98 1.23 -11.21
CA THR A 160 -15.25 2.68 -11.13
C THR A 160 -14.62 3.32 -9.89
N PRO A 161 -14.41 4.66 -9.88
CA PRO A 161 -13.92 5.38 -8.70
C PRO A 161 -14.75 5.10 -7.43
N ASN A 162 -16.07 4.99 -7.55
CA ASN A 162 -16.94 4.63 -6.42
C ASN A 162 -16.67 3.22 -5.89
N GLN A 163 -16.43 2.25 -6.78
CA GLN A 163 -16.08 0.89 -6.36
C GLN A 163 -14.70 0.85 -5.68
N LYS A 164 -13.72 1.59 -6.21
CA LYS A 164 -12.41 1.77 -5.56
C LYS A 164 -12.55 2.39 -4.16
N LEU A 165 -13.35 3.45 -4.03
CA LEU A 165 -13.62 4.09 -2.74
C LEU A 165 -14.24 3.12 -1.73
N GLN A 166 -15.24 2.32 -2.15
CA GLN A 166 -15.84 1.29 -1.30
C GLN A 166 -14.82 0.24 -0.85
N VAL A 167 -13.93 -0.19 -1.74
CA VAL A 167 -12.83 -1.09 -1.38
C VAL A 167 -11.90 -0.40 -0.38
N PHE A 168 -11.48 0.83 -0.65
CA PHE A 168 -10.59 1.59 0.23
C PHE A 168 -11.16 1.74 1.65
N GLN A 169 -12.43 2.10 1.77
CA GLN A 169 -13.16 2.18 3.04
C GLN A 169 -13.32 0.82 3.73
N THR A 170 -13.48 -0.25 2.94
CA THR A 170 -13.49 -1.62 3.47
C THR A 170 -12.13 -1.95 4.09
N LEU A 171 -11.03 -1.68 3.38
CA LEU A 171 -9.68 -1.97 3.87
C LEU A 171 -9.33 -1.15 5.12
N SER A 172 -9.79 0.10 5.20
CA SER A 172 -9.51 0.99 6.32
C SER A 172 -10.23 0.62 7.62
N THR A 173 -11.35 -0.11 7.51
CA THR A 173 -12.18 -0.50 8.67
C THR A 173 -12.01 -1.95 9.11
N ASN A 174 -11.21 -2.72 8.39
CA ASN A 174 -10.96 -4.11 8.70
C ASN A 174 -9.55 -4.31 9.23
N GLN A 175 -9.40 -5.24 10.17
CA GLN A 175 -8.10 -5.62 10.72
C GLN A 175 -7.30 -6.46 9.72
N MET A 176 -5.99 -6.52 9.97
CA MET A 176 -5.09 -7.45 9.29
C MET A 176 -5.55 -8.88 9.56
N SER A 177 -5.35 -9.79 8.60
CA SER A 177 -5.61 -11.21 8.82
C SER A 177 -4.30 -11.91 9.23
N ASP A 178 -4.36 -12.65 10.33
CA ASP A 178 -3.26 -13.44 10.86
C ASP A 178 -3.36 -14.89 10.42
N ASN A 179 -2.26 -15.38 9.86
CA ASN A 179 -2.11 -16.75 9.41
C ASN A 179 -1.70 -17.70 10.56
N ARG A 180 -1.61 -17.26 11.83
CA ARG A 180 -1.12 -18.10 12.95
C ARG A 180 -2.04 -19.26 13.36
N THR A 181 -3.25 -19.39 12.81
CA THR A 181 -4.08 -20.62 12.93
C THR A 181 -3.94 -21.56 11.73
N ALA A 182 -3.16 -21.18 10.71
CA ALA A 182 -2.89 -21.99 9.54
C ALA A 182 -1.64 -22.84 9.72
N ASN A 183 -1.83 -24.13 9.95
CA ASN A 183 -0.79 -25.08 9.64
C ASN A 183 -0.43 -24.96 8.14
N ASN A 184 0.87 -24.99 7.81
CA ASN A 184 1.52 -24.86 6.49
C ASN A 184 1.08 -25.87 5.39
N HIS A 185 -0.17 -26.35 5.41
CA HIS A 185 -0.65 -27.46 4.58
C HIS A 185 -1.96 -27.14 3.83
N GLN A 186 -2.41 -25.88 3.79
CA GLN A 186 -3.63 -25.52 3.05
C GLN A 186 -3.30 -25.06 1.61
N PRO A 187 -3.80 -25.75 0.58
CA PRO A 187 -3.48 -25.45 -0.81
C PRO A 187 -3.94 -24.06 -1.28
N GLU A 188 -4.91 -23.44 -0.59
CA GLU A 188 -5.47 -22.13 -0.91
C GLU A 188 -4.55 -20.96 -0.53
N CYS A 189 -3.52 -21.20 0.27
CA CYS A 189 -2.46 -20.26 0.64
C CYS A 189 -1.09 -20.67 0.08
N GLN A 190 -1.05 -21.26 -1.12
CA GLN A 190 0.22 -21.55 -1.80
C GLN A 190 0.86 -20.25 -2.30
N TRP A 191 1.81 -19.74 -1.49
CA TRP A 191 2.76 -18.68 -1.82
C TRP A 191 3.93 -19.25 -2.65
#